data_AF-A0A6B9FTP4-F1
#
_entry.id   AF-A0A6B9FTP4-F1
#
_cell.length_a   1.000
_cell.length_b   1.000
_cell.length_c   1.000
_cell.angle_alpha   90.00
_cell.angle_beta   90.00
_cell.angle_gamma   90.00
#
_symmetry.space_group_name_H-M   'P 1'
#
loop_
_entity.id
_entity.type
_entity.pdbx_description
1 polymer ?
#
loop_
_entity_poly.entity_id
_entity_poly.type
_entity_poly.pdbx_seq_one_letter_code
_entity_poly.pdbx_strand_id
1 'polypeptide(L)'
;MAEDNTLTKALVDVRARRAALQNDYDRIAAELTKLRAAEAALTSIVEGVPLEDTARLHASDGGRAPAADRAASAQGGRRGARGPRANSAKGRLKALLASAGPQGLSHAEIADRLPDVAPNTLNTYLSMMVTGGEAVRNGDFFTVDAASEEADPADESAAADDTHPDAEAAE
;
A
#
# COMPACT_ATOMS: atom_id res chain seq x y z
N MET A 1 -1.35 -45.52 -20.68
CA MET A 1 -1.26 -46.37 -19.48
C MET A 1 -0.33 -45.80 -18.41
N ALA A 2 0.95 -45.49 -18.69
CA ALA A 2 1.86 -44.95 -17.67
C ALA A 2 1.58 -43.47 -17.32
N GLU A 3 1.25 -42.65 -18.33
CA GLU A 3 0.94 -41.23 -18.18
C GLU A 3 -0.38 -40.98 -17.44
N ASP A 4 -1.38 -41.85 -17.65
CA ASP A 4 -2.65 -41.79 -16.93
C ASP A 4 -2.45 -42.01 -15.41
N ASN A 5 -1.47 -42.84 -15.04
CA ASN A 5 -1.12 -43.12 -13.65
C ASN A 5 -0.36 -41.96 -12.99
N THR A 6 0.40 -41.16 -13.75
CA THR A 6 1.09 -39.98 -13.19
C THR A 6 0.13 -38.81 -13.00
N LEU A 7 -0.78 -38.58 -13.95
CA LEU A 7 -1.82 -37.54 -13.85
C LEU A 7 -2.80 -37.81 -12.71
N THR A 8 -3.21 -39.07 -12.53
CA THR A 8 -4.08 -39.46 -11.41
C THR A 8 -3.40 -39.26 -10.05
N LYS A 9 -2.11 -39.62 -9.91
CA LYS A 9 -1.32 -39.34 -8.70
C LYS A 9 -1.21 -37.84 -8.42
N ALA A 10 -0.84 -37.04 -9.42
CA ALA A 10 -0.75 -35.59 -9.28
C ALA A 10 -2.09 -34.97 -8.84
N LEU A 11 -3.21 -35.47 -9.38
CA LEU A 11 -4.54 -35.00 -8.98
C LEU A 11 -4.87 -35.36 -7.51
N VAL A 12 -4.49 -36.56 -7.05
CA VAL A 12 -4.64 -36.96 -5.66
C VAL A 12 -3.80 -36.07 -4.74
N ASP A 13 -2.54 -35.80 -5.10
CA ASP A 13 -1.64 -34.95 -4.31
C ASP A 13 -2.16 -33.50 -4.22
N VAL A 14 -2.65 -32.94 -5.34
CA VAL A 14 -3.26 -31.60 -5.35
C VAL A 14 -4.51 -31.56 -4.47
N ARG A 15 -5.35 -32.60 -4.51
CA ARG A 15 -6.55 -32.69 -3.66
C ARG A 15 -6.19 -32.80 -2.18
N ALA A 16 -5.17 -33.58 -1.84
CA ALA A 16 -4.66 -33.71 -0.48
C ALA A 16 -4.13 -32.37 0.04
N ARG A 17 -3.33 -31.66 -0.78
CA ARG A 17 -2.80 -30.34 -0.43
C ARG A 17 -3.92 -29.30 -0.26
N ARG A 18 -4.94 -29.31 -1.13
CA ARG A 18 -6.11 -28.44 -0.99
C ARG A 18 -6.86 -28.72 0.32
N ALA A 19 -7.05 -29.99 0.68
CA ALA A 19 -7.73 -30.36 1.92
C ALA A 19 -6.95 -29.90 3.16
N ALA A 20 -5.63 -30.01 3.16
CA ALA A 20 -4.77 -29.49 4.22
C ALA A 20 -4.91 -27.97 4.35
N LEU A 21 -4.82 -27.23 3.24
CA LEU A 21 -4.98 -25.77 3.24
C LEU A 21 -6.38 -25.34 3.70
N GLN A 22 -7.42 -26.09 3.36
CA GLN A 22 -8.78 -25.79 3.83
C GLN A 22 -8.88 -25.95 5.35
N ASN A 23 -8.27 -26.99 5.92
CA ASN A 23 -8.25 -27.20 7.37
C ASN A 23 -7.50 -26.07 8.08
N ASP A 24 -6.35 -25.66 7.55
CA ASP A 24 -5.59 -24.52 8.09
C ASP A 24 -6.40 -23.22 8.03
N TYR A 25 -7.11 -22.99 6.93
CA TYR A 25 -8.01 -21.86 6.79
C TYR A 25 -9.13 -21.88 7.85
N ASP A 26 -9.80 -23.02 8.02
CA ASP A 26 -10.89 -23.16 8.99
C ASP A 26 -10.38 -22.95 10.43
N ARG A 27 -9.18 -23.44 10.73
CA ARG A 27 -8.50 -23.20 12.01
C ARG A 27 -8.20 -21.72 12.22
N ILE A 28 -7.57 -21.05 11.26
CA ILE A 28 -7.23 -19.62 11.36
C ILE A 28 -8.51 -18.79 11.48
N ALA A 29 -9.56 -19.13 10.72
CA ALA A 29 -10.85 -18.47 10.83
C ALA A 29 -11.44 -18.58 12.25
N ALA A 30 -11.32 -19.76 12.89
CA ALA A 30 -11.75 -19.96 14.27
C ALA A 30 -10.87 -19.22 15.30
N GLU A 31 -9.57 -19.05 15.04
CA GLU A 31 -8.70 -18.23 15.88
C GLU A 31 -9.04 -16.73 15.74
N LEU A 32 -9.31 -16.28 14.52
CA LEU A 32 -9.67 -14.91 14.22
C LEU A 32 -11.03 -14.50 14.83
N THR A 33 -12.02 -15.40 14.85
CA THR A 33 -13.29 -15.14 15.54
C THR A 33 -13.11 -14.98 17.05
N LYS A 34 -12.21 -15.77 17.67
CA LYS A 34 -11.87 -15.62 19.09
C LYS A 34 -11.20 -14.27 19.36
N LEU A 35 -10.25 -13.85 18.50
CA LEU A 35 -9.58 -12.56 18.64
C LEU A 35 -10.56 -11.40 18.51
N ARG A 36 -11.48 -11.44 17.54
CA ARG A 36 -12.54 -10.43 17.40
C ARG A 36 -13.46 -10.35 18.61
N ALA A 37 -13.81 -11.50 19.20
CA ALA A 37 -14.61 -11.52 20.43
C ALA A 37 -13.85 -10.93 21.63
N ALA A 38 -12.56 -11.21 21.74
CA ALA A 38 -11.70 -10.61 22.78
C ALA A 38 -11.54 -9.10 22.59
N GLU A 39 -11.33 -8.65 21.35
CA GLU A 39 -11.27 -7.23 20.99
C GLU A 39 -12.57 -6.51 21.38
N ALA A 40 -13.73 -7.01 20.95
CA ALA A 40 -15.02 -6.43 21.31
C ALA A 40 -15.26 -6.34 22.83
N ALA A 41 -14.78 -7.32 23.60
CA ALA A 41 -14.85 -7.31 25.05
C ALA A 41 -13.92 -6.24 25.67
N LEU A 42 -12.71 -6.07 25.14
CA LEU A 42 -11.78 -5.04 25.59
C LEU A 42 -12.30 -3.64 25.25
N THR A 43 -12.83 -3.44 24.04
CA THR A 43 -13.48 -2.18 23.64
C THR A 43 -14.64 -1.84 24.57
N SER A 44 -15.47 -2.82 24.92
CA SER A 44 -16.57 -2.61 25.87
C SER A 44 -16.10 -2.14 27.25
N ILE A 45 -14.99 -2.70 27.76
CA ILE A 45 -14.41 -2.32 29.06
C ILE A 45 -13.77 -0.92 29.00
N VAL A 46 -13.02 -0.64 27.93
CA VAL A 46 -12.23 0.59 27.78
C VAL A 46 -13.12 1.79 27.47
N GLU A 47 -14.10 1.61 26.58
CA GLU A 47 -14.93 2.69 26.05
C GLU A 47 -16.30 2.77 26.73
N GLY A 48 -16.66 1.76 27.55
CA GLY A 48 -17.96 1.70 28.23
C GLY A 48 -19.14 1.42 27.30
N VAL A 49 -18.89 1.00 26.05
CA VAL A 49 -19.92 0.65 25.07
C VAL A 49 -20.43 -0.78 25.36
N PRO A 50 -21.75 -1.02 25.38
CA PRO A 50 -22.27 -2.37 25.60
C PRO A 50 -21.86 -3.35 24.48
N LEU A 51 -21.59 -4.61 24.86
CA LEU A 51 -21.07 -5.65 23.95
C LEU A 51 -21.98 -5.91 22.72
N GLU A 52 -23.28 -5.67 22.82
CA GLU A 52 -24.20 -5.86 21.69
C GLU A 52 -24.00 -4.84 20.58
N ASP A 53 -23.55 -3.63 20.92
CA ASP A 53 -23.31 -2.55 19.96
C ASP A 53 -21.93 -2.71 19.28
N THR A 54 -20.92 -3.22 20.00
CA THR A 54 -19.60 -3.53 19.41
C THR A 54 -19.66 -4.72 18.45
N ALA A 55 -20.44 -5.75 18.76
CA ALA A 55 -20.64 -6.90 17.87
C ALA A 55 -21.30 -6.52 16.52
N ARG A 56 -22.19 -5.52 16.51
CA ARG A 56 -22.85 -5.02 15.29
C ARG A 56 -21.92 -4.20 14.39
N LEU A 57 -21.01 -3.44 14.99
CA LEU A 57 -20.00 -2.67 14.26
C LEU A 57 -19.03 -3.61 13.53
N HIS A 58 -18.54 -4.66 14.20
CA HIS A 58 -17.59 -5.60 13.61
C HIS A 58 -18.21 -6.67 12.69
N ALA A 59 -19.51 -6.97 12.83
CA ALA A 59 -20.23 -7.85 11.90
C ALA A 59 -20.35 -7.25 10.48
N SER A 60 -20.36 -5.91 10.39
CA SER A 60 -20.51 -5.19 9.12
C SER A 60 -19.24 -5.22 8.25
N ASP A 61 -18.06 -5.49 8.83
CA ASP A 61 -16.78 -5.60 8.11
C ASP A 61 -16.48 -7.01 7.57
N GLY A 62 -17.30 -8.01 7.90
CA GLY A 62 -17.10 -9.40 7.45
C GLY A 62 -17.52 -9.69 6.01
N GLY A 63 -18.11 -8.72 5.30
CA GLY A 63 -18.76 -8.90 4.00
C GLY A 63 -18.02 -8.27 2.83
N ARG A 64 -16.75 -8.62 2.55
CA ARG A 64 -16.14 -8.28 1.26
C ARG A 64 -15.23 -9.37 0.73
N ALA A 65 -15.85 -10.38 0.11
CA ALA A 65 -15.18 -11.19 -0.91
C ALA A 65 -15.39 -10.52 -2.28
N PRO A 66 -14.35 -10.14 -3.04
CA PRO A 66 -14.48 -9.84 -4.45
C PRO A 66 -14.09 -11.10 -5.25
N ALA A 67 -15.10 -11.82 -5.73
CA ALA A 67 -14.94 -12.77 -6.82
C ALA A 67 -15.48 -12.14 -8.11
N ALA A 68 -14.72 -12.31 -9.19
CA ALA A 68 -15.02 -12.01 -10.59
C ALA A 68 -14.86 -10.55 -11.04
N ASP A 69 -13.58 -10.15 -11.22
CA ASP A 69 -13.23 -9.14 -12.21
C ASP A 69 -12.88 -9.88 -13.52
N ARG A 70 -13.86 -9.96 -14.42
CA ARG A 70 -13.64 -10.40 -15.80
C ARG A 70 -14.35 -9.43 -16.73
N ALA A 71 -13.52 -8.81 -17.57
CA ALA A 71 -13.85 -8.06 -18.77
C ALA A 71 -14.34 -6.61 -18.57
N ALA A 72 -13.39 -5.67 -18.62
CA ALA A 72 -13.57 -4.45 -19.39
C ALA A 72 -12.23 -3.92 -19.93
N SER A 73 -12.18 -3.83 -21.26
CA SER A 73 -11.39 -2.89 -22.06
C SER A 73 -9.86 -2.94 -22.01
N ALA A 74 -9.34 -3.65 -23.02
CA ALA A 74 -8.28 -3.11 -23.87
C ALA A 74 -8.60 -1.68 -24.35
N GLN A 75 -7.55 -0.98 -24.79
CA GLN A 75 -7.53 0.30 -25.50
C GLN A 75 -7.24 1.54 -24.63
N GLY A 76 -6.02 2.07 -24.76
CA GLY A 76 -5.71 3.43 -24.28
C GLY A 76 -4.23 3.74 -24.14
N GLY A 77 -3.53 3.85 -25.26
CA GLY A 77 -2.23 4.52 -25.29
C GLY A 77 -2.40 6.01 -24.98
N ARG A 78 -1.78 6.47 -23.90
CA ARG A 78 -1.36 7.86 -23.65
C ARG A 78 -0.33 7.81 -22.52
N ARG A 79 0.95 8.00 -22.90
CA ARG A 79 2.06 8.28 -21.97
C ARG A 79 1.86 9.71 -21.44
N GLY A 80 0.89 9.89 -20.54
CA GLY A 80 0.85 11.05 -19.65
C GLY A 80 1.63 10.74 -18.39
N ALA A 81 2.22 11.75 -17.77
CA ALA A 81 2.89 11.65 -16.48
C ALA A 81 1.95 11.01 -15.46
N ARG A 82 2.11 9.71 -15.23
CA ARG A 82 1.31 8.97 -14.27
C ARG A 82 1.83 9.38 -12.90
N GLY A 83 1.07 10.27 -12.25
CA GLY A 83 1.30 10.65 -10.86
C GLY A 83 1.41 9.45 -9.91
N PRO A 84 1.76 9.67 -8.65
CA PRO A 84 2.12 8.61 -7.70
C PRO A 84 1.02 7.55 -7.63
N ARG A 85 1.24 6.41 -8.28
CA ARG A 85 0.30 5.30 -8.21
C ARG A 85 0.46 4.68 -6.84
N ALA A 86 -0.63 4.56 -6.09
CA ALA A 86 -0.66 3.90 -4.79
C ALA A 86 0.01 2.50 -4.78
N ASN A 87 0.05 1.82 -5.94
CA ASN A 87 0.68 0.51 -6.11
C ASN A 87 2.11 0.53 -6.70
N SER A 88 2.69 1.70 -6.97
CA SER A 88 4.08 1.82 -7.44
C SER A 88 5.08 1.70 -6.30
N ALA A 89 6.32 1.26 -6.56
CA ALA A 89 7.36 1.16 -5.54
C ALA A 89 7.58 2.49 -4.78
N LYS A 90 7.70 3.62 -5.50
CA LYS A 90 7.79 4.97 -4.89
C LYS A 90 6.52 5.33 -4.10
N GLY A 91 5.33 5.04 -4.64
CA GLY A 91 4.06 5.32 -3.96
C GLY A 91 3.88 4.54 -2.66
N ARG A 92 4.24 3.25 -2.65
CA ARG A 92 4.22 2.43 -1.44
C ARG A 92 5.26 2.88 -0.43
N LEU A 93 6.45 3.28 -0.88
CA LEU A 93 7.47 3.88 0.00
C LEU A 93 6.94 5.15 0.66
N LYS A 94 6.30 6.06 -0.09
CA LYS A 94 5.69 7.27 0.47
C LYS A 94 4.59 6.95 1.49
N ALA A 95 3.69 6.02 1.16
CA ALA A 95 2.64 5.58 2.09
C ALA A 95 3.22 4.94 3.36
N LEU A 96 4.31 4.19 3.24
CA LEU A 96 5.00 3.56 4.36
C LEU A 96 5.58 4.61 5.31
N LEU A 97 6.29 5.61 4.77
CA LEU A 97 6.85 6.70 5.55
C LEU A 97 5.75 7.55 6.21
N ALA A 98 4.62 7.78 5.54
CA ALA A 98 3.48 8.49 6.11
C ALA A 98 2.87 7.72 7.29
N SER A 99 2.73 6.39 7.17
CA SER A 99 2.21 5.53 8.23
C SER A 99 3.15 5.39 9.45
N ALA A 100 4.44 5.71 9.29
CA ALA A 100 5.42 5.67 10.37
C ALA A 100 5.33 6.87 11.32
N GLY A 101 4.68 7.95 10.89
CA GLY A 101 4.54 9.16 11.68
C GLY A 101 5.87 9.86 11.99
N PRO A 102 5.95 10.64 13.09
CA PRO A 102 7.05 11.55 13.35
C PRO A 102 8.38 10.87 13.74
N GLN A 103 8.34 9.59 14.12
CA GLN A 103 9.55 8.82 14.44
C GLN A 103 10.29 8.38 13.16
N GLY A 104 9.58 8.23 12.05
CA GLY A 104 10.13 7.76 10.78
C GLY A 104 10.49 6.28 10.80
N LEU A 105 11.15 5.84 9.73
CA LEU A 105 11.66 4.46 9.60
C LEU A 105 13.13 4.48 9.24
N SER A 106 13.88 3.53 9.81
CA SER A 106 15.25 3.28 9.39
C SER A 106 15.30 2.58 8.02
N HIS A 107 16.43 2.68 7.33
CA HIS A 107 16.61 1.98 6.05
C HIS A 107 16.35 0.46 6.16
N ALA A 108 16.79 -0.19 7.25
CA ALA A 108 16.58 -1.62 7.46
C ALA A 108 15.10 -1.97 7.58
N GLU A 109 14.34 -1.20 8.38
CA GLU A 109 12.90 -1.40 8.55
C GLU A 109 12.12 -1.16 7.25
N ILE A 110 12.56 -0.21 6.43
CA ILE A 110 11.96 0.05 5.11
C ILE A 110 12.19 -1.16 4.19
N ALA A 111 13.41 -1.72 4.18
CA ALA A 111 13.74 -2.88 3.37
C ALA A 111 12.95 -4.13 3.79
N ASP A 112 12.75 -4.34 5.09
CA ASP A 112 11.96 -5.46 5.61
C ASP A 112 10.47 -5.35 5.23
N ARG A 113 9.93 -4.13 5.18
CA ARG A 113 8.52 -3.88 4.83
C ARG A 113 8.28 -3.79 3.32
N LEU A 114 9.32 -3.59 2.51
CA LEU A 114 9.27 -3.57 1.04
C LEU A 114 10.26 -4.57 0.42
N PRO A 115 10.08 -5.89 0.65
CA PRO A 115 11.03 -6.90 0.21
C PRO A 115 11.05 -7.09 -1.32
N ASP A 116 10.06 -6.56 -2.03
CA ASP A 116 9.95 -6.64 -3.48
C ASP A 116 10.73 -5.53 -4.21
N VAL A 117 11.27 -4.54 -3.49
CA VAL A 117 12.09 -3.47 -4.06
C VAL A 117 13.56 -3.74 -3.77
N ALA A 118 14.40 -3.73 -4.81
CA ALA A 118 15.83 -3.94 -4.64
C ALA A 118 16.47 -2.82 -3.78
N PRO A 119 17.48 -3.12 -2.93
CA PRO A 119 18.10 -2.15 -2.04
C PRO A 119 18.65 -0.90 -2.74
N ASN A 120 19.27 -1.07 -3.93
CA ASN A 120 19.77 0.06 -4.72
C ASN A 120 18.64 0.98 -5.19
N THR A 121 17.49 0.39 -5.57
CA THR A 121 16.31 1.14 -5.98
C THR A 121 15.67 1.89 -4.82
N LEU A 122 15.62 1.28 -3.62
CA LEU A 122 15.19 1.97 -2.40
C LEU A 122 16.08 3.18 -2.10
N ASN A 123 17.41 3.02 -2.16
CA ASN A 123 18.36 4.11 -1.96
C ASN A 123 18.17 5.25 -2.96
N THR A 124 17.93 4.93 -4.25
CA THR A 124 17.62 5.94 -5.26
C THR A 124 16.32 6.67 -4.94
N TYR A 125 15.24 5.96 -4.61
CA TYR A 125 13.97 6.61 -4.28
C TYR A 125 14.03 7.44 -3.02
N LEU A 126 14.68 6.97 -1.96
CA LEU A 126 14.88 7.73 -0.73
C LEU A 126 15.70 8.99 -1.00
N SER A 127 16.79 8.88 -1.76
CA SER A 127 17.60 10.05 -2.15
C SER A 127 16.78 11.05 -2.96
N MET A 128 15.99 10.58 -3.94
CA MET A 128 15.11 11.43 -4.74
C MET A 128 14.01 12.11 -3.91
N MET A 129 13.42 11.39 -2.94
CA MET A 129 12.40 11.95 -2.05
C MET A 129 12.99 13.00 -1.10
N VAL A 130 14.21 12.78 -0.60
CA VAL A 130 14.93 13.74 0.24
C VAL A 130 15.35 14.97 -0.55
N THR A 131 15.91 14.80 -1.75
CA THR A 131 16.26 15.93 -2.62
C THR A 131 15.02 16.69 -3.12
N GLY A 132 13.91 15.98 -3.34
CA GLY A 132 12.64 16.55 -3.78
C GLY A 132 11.78 17.16 -2.66
N GLY A 133 12.23 17.15 -1.41
CA GLY A 133 11.47 17.68 -0.27
C GLY A 133 10.26 16.85 0.15
N GLU A 134 10.06 15.66 -0.44
CA GLU A 134 8.95 14.76 -0.09
C GLU A 134 9.23 13.97 1.20
N ALA A 135 10.50 13.85 1.60
CA ALA A 135 10.93 13.17 2.81
C ALA A 135 12.10 13.91 3.47
N VAL A 136 12.21 13.81 4.78
CA VAL A 136 13.33 14.35 5.56
C VAL A 136 14.16 13.20 6.12
N ARG A 137 15.48 13.30 5.99
CA ARG A 137 16.43 12.34 6.55
C ARG A 137 17.01 12.87 7.86
N ASN A 138 16.62 12.26 8.96
CA ASN A 138 17.10 12.57 10.31
C ASN A 138 18.11 11.49 10.75
N GLY A 139 19.36 11.62 10.30
CA GLY A 139 20.40 10.61 10.51
C GLY A 139 20.11 9.33 9.73
N ASP A 140 19.74 8.26 10.43
CA ASP A 140 19.42 6.95 9.83
C ASP A 140 17.91 6.74 9.59
N PHE A 141 17.07 7.67 10.03
CA PHE A 141 15.62 7.60 9.91
C PHE A 141 15.09 8.52 8.80
N PHE A 142 14.04 8.07 8.14
CA PHE A 142 13.32 8.80 7.10
C PHE A 142 11.90 9.10 7.56
N THR A 143 11.47 10.35 7.47
CA THR A 143 10.11 10.81 7.78
C THR A 143 9.49 11.48 6.54
N VAL A 144 8.17 11.48 6.43
CA VAL A 144 7.50 12.37 5.46
C VAL A 144 7.57 13.81 5.98
N ASP A 145 7.85 14.75 5.09
CA ASP A 145 7.72 16.16 5.46
C ASP A 145 6.23 16.53 5.56
N ALA A 146 5.79 16.91 6.76
CA ALA A 146 4.40 17.29 7.00
C ALA A 146 3.97 18.52 6.16
N ALA A 147 4.94 19.34 5.71
CA ALA A 147 4.68 20.47 4.81
C ALA A 147 4.31 20.04 3.37
N SER A 148 4.51 18.78 2.99
CA SER A 148 4.18 18.25 1.66
C SER A 148 2.78 17.59 1.58
N GLU A 149 2.01 17.54 2.67
CA GLU A 149 0.64 16.99 2.67
C GLU A 149 -0.44 18.03 2.30
N GLU A 150 -0.09 19.32 2.26
CA GLU A 150 -1.02 20.42 1.90
C GLU A 150 -0.85 20.96 0.48
N ALA A 151 0.12 20.46 -0.29
CA ALA A 151 0.24 20.76 -1.71
C ALA A 151 -0.45 19.68 -2.54
N ASP A 152 -1.77 19.76 -2.65
CA ASP A 152 -2.45 19.37 -3.89
C ASP A 152 -1.98 20.37 -4.97
N PRO A 153 -1.18 20.00 -5.99
CA PRO A 153 -0.86 20.89 -7.08
C PRO A 153 -2.04 20.91 -8.05
N ALA A 154 -3.21 21.32 -7.55
CA ALA A 154 -4.26 21.84 -8.37
C ALA A 154 -3.94 23.32 -8.62
N ASP A 155 -3.36 23.57 -9.79
CA ASP A 155 -3.38 24.88 -10.47
C ASP A 155 -2.40 25.96 -9.98
N GLU A 156 -1.13 25.81 -10.34
CA GLU A 156 -0.30 26.95 -10.74
C GLU A 156 0.22 26.73 -12.17
N SER A 157 -0.73 26.71 -13.11
CA SER A 157 -0.43 27.03 -14.51
C SER A 157 -1.07 28.36 -14.87
N ALA A 158 -0.54 29.44 -14.30
CA ALA A 158 -0.88 30.79 -14.74
C ALA A 158 0.36 31.69 -14.73
N ALA A 159 0.90 31.88 -15.94
CA ALA A 159 1.56 33.08 -16.41
C ALA A 159 2.85 33.54 -15.69
N ALA A 160 3.99 33.15 -16.25
CA ALA A 160 5.09 34.09 -16.45
C ALA A 160 5.45 34.08 -17.94
N ASP A 161 4.87 35.07 -18.60
CA ASP A 161 5.03 35.51 -19.97
C ASP A 161 6.52 35.67 -20.33
N ASP A 162 6.99 34.85 -21.27
CA ASP A 162 8.29 34.98 -21.91
C ASP A 162 8.21 36.11 -22.95
N THR A 163 8.18 37.35 -22.46
CA THR A 163 8.26 38.54 -23.30
C THR A 163 9.59 39.23 -23.04
N HIS A 164 10.58 38.90 -23.87
CA HIS A 164 11.81 39.66 -24.07
C HIS A 164 11.49 41.09 -24.56
N PRO A 165 12.00 42.16 -23.91
CA PRO A 165 12.21 43.43 -24.58
C PRO A 165 13.70 43.76 -24.58
N ASP A 166 14.40 43.41 -25.66
CA ASP A 166 15.65 44.10 -25.98
C ASP A 166 15.29 45.50 -26.49
N ALA A 167 15.32 46.45 -25.58
CA ALA A 167 15.35 47.87 -25.87
C ALA A 167 16.81 48.32 -25.96
N GLU A 168 17.43 48.17 -27.12
CA GLU A 168 18.63 48.95 -27.46
C GLU A 168 18.19 50.39 -27.78
N ALA A 169 18.43 51.28 -26.82
CA ALA A 169 18.41 52.72 -27.02
C ALA A 169 19.75 53.16 -27.63
N ALA A 170 19.64 54.03 -28.62
CA ALA A 170 20.74 54.65 -29.35
C ALA A 170 21.65 55.53 -28.48
N GLU A 171 22.95 55.50 -28.77
CA GLU A 171 23.78 56.69 -28.97
C GLU A 171 24.95 56.39 -29.92
#